data_AF-A0A349XQW6-F1
#
_entry.id   AF-A0A349XQW6-F1
#
_cell.length_a   1.000
_cell.length_b   1.000
_cell.length_c   1.000
_cell.angle_alpha   90.00
_cell.angle_beta   90.00
_cell.angle_gamma   90.00
#
_symmetry.space_group_name_H-M   'P 1'
#
loop_
_entity.id
_entity.type
_entity.pdbx_description
1 polymer ?
#
loop_
_entity_poly.entity_id
_entity_poly.type
_entity_poly.pdbx_seq_one_letter_code
_entity_poly.pdbx_strand_id
1 'polypeptide(L)'
;MSTGVFIMHSQYTPAGDQPEAIARLISGIEDGAHHQTLKGITGSGKTFTMANVIHRQNRPTLILAPNKTLTAQLYDEMKQFFPENAVEYFVSYYDYFQPEVYIPGNDRFIPKDSAINEHLERLRLSTTKSLIERRDTIVVASV
;
A
#
# COMPACT_ATOMS: atom_id res chain seq x y z
N MET A 1 -23.45 5.67 6.40
CA MET A 1 -22.59 4.75 5.62
C MET A 1 -21.68 5.64 4.79
N SER A 2 -20.36 5.57 4.93
CA SER A 2 -19.47 6.44 4.16
C SER A 2 -19.77 6.26 2.68
N THR A 3 -19.89 7.37 1.96
CA THR A 3 -19.86 7.39 0.51
C THR A 3 -18.55 6.74 0.11
N GLY A 4 -18.56 5.49 -0.36
CA GLY A 4 -17.37 4.70 -0.68
C GLY A 4 -16.64 5.20 -1.93
N VAL A 5 -16.28 6.48 -1.92
CA VAL A 5 -15.64 7.23 -3.00
C VAL A 5 -14.29 7.73 -2.49
N PHE A 6 -13.23 7.50 -3.25
CA PHE A 6 -11.92 8.08 -2.97
C PHE A 6 -11.92 9.58 -3.28
N ILE A 7 -11.51 10.40 -2.31
CA ILE A 7 -11.44 11.86 -2.42
C ILE A 7 -9.98 12.26 -2.36
N MET A 8 -9.42 12.62 -3.53
CA MET A 8 -8.02 13.01 -3.63
C MET A 8 -7.85 14.50 -3.34
N HIS A 9 -6.92 14.82 -2.44
CA HIS A 9 -6.48 16.17 -2.13
C HIS A 9 -5.10 16.42 -2.73
N SER A 10 -4.96 17.50 -3.50
CA SER A 10 -3.66 17.95 -3.99
C SER A 10 -3.70 19.42 -4.38
N GLN A 11 -2.57 20.11 -4.22
CA GLN A 11 -2.37 21.47 -4.75
C GLN A 11 -1.86 21.44 -6.20
N TYR A 12 -1.54 20.26 -6.72
CA TYR A 12 -0.96 20.06 -8.04
C TYR A 12 -1.98 19.42 -8.98
N THR A 13 -1.84 19.70 -10.27
CA THR A 13 -2.56 18.99 -11.33
C THR A 13 -1.57 18.10 -12.09
N PRO A 14 -2.02 16.96 -12.65
CA PRO A 14 -1.16 16.12 -13.49
C PRO A 14 -0.49 16.93 -14.61
N ALA A 15 0.83 16.80 -14.73
CA ALA A 15 1.64 17.56 -15.67
C ALA A 15 2.67 16.67 -16.39
N GLY A 16 3.25 17.18 -17.47
CA GLY A 16 4.17 16.41 -18.33
C GLY A 16 3.48 15.17 -18.89
N ASP A 17 4.11 14.00 -18.73
CA ASP A 17 3.59 12.73 -19.25
C ASP A 17 2.52 12.08 -18.33
N GLN A 18 2.27 12.65 -17.14
CA GLN A 18 1.33 12.07 -16.17
C GLN A 18 -0.10 11.97 -16.69
N PRO A 19 -0.70 12.99 -17.35
CA PRO A 19 -2.07 12.90 -17.84
C PRO A 19 -2.28 11.72 -18.81
N GLU A 20 -1.34 11.51 -19.74
CA GLU A 20 -1.39 10.40 -20.68
C GLU A 20 -1.22 9.06 -19.96
N ALA A 21 -0.24 8.95 -19.05
CA ALA A 21 -0.02 7.73 -18.28
C ALA A 21 -1.27 7.33 -17.46
N ILE A 22 -1.92 8.29 -16.80
CA ILE A 22 -3.16 8.06 -16.05
C ILE A 22 -4.27 7.57 -16.98
N ALA A 23 -4.47 8.24 -18.12
CA ALA A 23 -5.51 7.87 -19.08
C ALA A 23 -5.30 6.44 -19.63
N ARG A 24 -4.06 6.08 -19.97
CA ARG A 24 -3.73 4.74 -20.48
C ARG A 24 -3.95 3.65 -19.44
N LEU A 25 -3.54 3.87 -18.20
CA LEU A 25 -3.76 2.92 -17.11
C LEU A 25 -5.25 2.70 -16.85
N ILE A 26 -6.04 3.77 -16.86
CA ILE A 26 -7.50 3.72 -16.69
C ILE A 26 -8.17 2.96 -17.81
N SER A 27 -7.86 3.30 -19.07
CA SER A 27 -8.38 2.57 -20.24
C SER A 27 -8.07 1.09 -20.13
N GLY A 28 -6.82 0.72 -19.80
CA GLY A 28 -6.46 -0.68 -19.65
C GLY A 28 -7.27 -1.40 -18.57
N ILE A 29 -7.60 -0.74 -17.45
CA ILE A 29 -8.45 -1.34 -16.41
C ILE A 29 -9.88 -1.55 -16.93
N GLU A 30 -10.43 -0.55 -17.62
CA GLU A 30 -11.79 -0.58 -18.19
C GLU A 30 -11.92 -1.62 -19.32
N ASP A 31 -10.86 -1.80 -20.11
CA ASP A 31 -10.74 -2.81 -21.16
C ASP A 31 -10.52 -4.24 -20.61
N GLY A 32 -10.44 -4.39 -19.28
CA GLY A 32 -10.29 -5.69 -18.62
C GLY A 32 -8.84 -6.20 -18.56
N ALA A 33 -7.83 -5.36 -18.79
CA ALA A 33 -6.44 -5.77 -18.68
C ALA A 33 -6.08 -6.10 -17.23
N HIS A 34 -5.70 -7.36 -17.00
CA HIS A 34 -5.28 -7.85 -15.69
C HIS A 34 -3.89 -7.35 -15.27
N HIS A 35 -3.01 -7.08 -16.22
CA HIS A 35 -1.61 -6.70 -15.97
C HIS A 35 -1.26 -5.46 -16.78
N GLN A 36 -0.70 -4.46 -16.10
CA GLN A 36 -0.23 -3.23 -16.71
C GLN A 36 1.08 -2.79 -16.03
N THR A 37 1.88 -1.99 -16.73
CA THR A 37 3.17 -1.51 -16.22
C THR A 37 3.31 -0.02 -16.45
N LEU A 38 3.43 0.74 -15.38
CA LEU A 38 3.79 2.16 -15.43
C LEU A 38 5.31 2.30 -15.51
N LYS A 39 5.84 2.55 -16.70
CA LYS A 39 7.27 2.80 -16.91
C LYS A 39 7.59 4.29 -16.66
N GLY A 40 7.90 4.64 -15.41
CA GLY A 40 8.25 6.01 -15.00
C GLY A 40 9.67 6.15 -14.49
N ILE A 41 10.37 7.20 -14.91
CA ILE A 41 11.70 7.56 -14.39
C ILE A 41 11.64 7.99 -12.92
N THR A 42 12.77 8.02 -12.23
CA THR A 42 12.85 8.55 -10.85
C THR A 42 12.49 10.04 -10.84
N GLY A 43 11.72 10.47 -9.84
CA GLY A 43 11.26 11.86 -9.74
C GLY A 43 10.05 12.23 -10.59
N SER A 44 9.52 11.33 -11.45
CA SER A 44 8.37 11.65 -12.32
C SER A 44 7.01 11.73 -11.62
N GLY A 45 6.96 11.61 -10.28
CA GLY A 45 5.70 11.61 -9.53
C GLY A 45 4.85 10.34 -9.73
N LYS A 46 5.48 9.16 -9.66
CA LYS A 46 4.77 7.87 -9.80
C LYS A 46 3.66 7.68 -8.77
N THR A 47 3.90 8.05 -7.50
CA THR A 47 2.87 7.97 -6.46
C THR A 47 1.67 8.83 -6.81
N PHE A 48 1.89 10.08 -7.24
CA PHE A 48 0.82 11.00 -7.64
C PHE A 48 0.04 10.49 -8.86
N THR A 49 0.73 9.88 -9.83
CA THR A 49 0.11 9.20 -10.97
C THR A 49 -0.83 8.10 -10.49
N MET A 50 -0.36 7.21 -9.61
CA MET A 50 -1.17 6.12 -9.07
C MET A 50 -2.31 6.60 -8.17
N ALA A 51 -2.12 7.67 -7.39
CA ALA A 51 -3.19 8.30 -6.61
C ALA A 51 -4.33 8.78 -7.52
N ASN A 52 -4.01 9.43 -8.66
CA ASN A 52 -5.02 9.82 -9.63
C ASN A 52 -5.76 8.60 -10.23
N VAL A 53 -5.06 7.51 -10.48
CA VAL A 53 -5.68 6.26 -10.97
C VAL A 53 -6.64 5.69 -9.91
N ILE A 54 -6.21 5.60 -8.64
CA ILE A 54 -7.04 5.10 -7.52
C ILE A 54 -8.30 5.97 -7.36
N HIS A 55 -8.13 7.30 -7.36
CA HIS A 55 -9.23 8.25 -7.26
C HIS A 55 -10.29 8.05 -8.35
N ARG A 56 -9.86 7.90 -9.60
CA ARG A 56 -10.78 7.76 -10.75
C ARG A 56 -11.41 6.38 -10.86
N GLN A 57 -10.64 5.33 -10.57
CA GLN A 57 -11.14 3.94 -10.66
C GLN A 57 -12.07 3.58 -9.51
N ASN A 58 -11.94 4.28 -8.38
CA ASN A 58 -12.76 4.11 -7.21
C ASN A 58 -12.87 2.65 -6.70
N ARG A 59 -11.73 1.96 -6.59
CA ARG A 59 -11.64 0.55 -6.17
C ARG A 59 -10.71 0.40 -4.97
N PRO A 60 -11.06 -0.45 -3.98
CA PRO A 60 -10.13 -0.81 -2.92
C PRO A 60 -8.80 -1.26 -3.52
N THR A 61 -7.69 -0.74 -3.00
CA THR A 61 -6.38 -0.90 -3.61
C THR A 61 -5.36 -1.43 -2.61
N LEU A 62 -4.57 -2.42 -3.02
CA LEU A 62 -3.41 -2.92 -2.29
C LEU A 62 -2.13 -2.43 -2.97
N ILE A 63 -1.26 -1.76 -2.21
CA ILE A 63 0.06 -1.32 -2.63
C ILE A 63 1.09 -2.19 -1.90
N LEU A 64 1.82 -3.01 -2.64
CA LEU A 64 2.89 -3.85 -2.11
C LEU A 64 4.25 -3.19 -2.31
N ALA A 65 4.99 -3.04 -1.22
CA ALA A 65 6.36 -2.51 -1.23
C ALA A 65 7.36 -3.57 -0.71
N PRO A 66 8.60 -3.57 -1.20
CA PRO A 66 9.58 -4.61 -0.91
C PRO A 66 10.22 -4.49 0.49
N ASN A 67 10.03 -3.37 1.19
CA ASN A 67 10.60 -3.15 2.52
C ASN A 67 9.78 -2.15 3.34
N LYS A 68 9.90 -2.23 4.68
CA LYS A 68 9.15 -1.39 5.63
C LYS A 68 9.38 0.11 5.41
N THR A 69 10.58 0.53 5.00
CA THR A 69 10.92 1.94 4.79
C THR A 69 10.11 2.55 3.64
N LEU A 70 10.08 1.89 2.49
CA LEU A 70 9.27 2.35 1.35
C LEU A 70 7.77 2.20 1.64
N THR A 71 7.35 1.16 2.37
CA THR A 71 5.95 1.02 2.80
C THR A 71 5.53 2.23 3.63
N ALA A 72 6.35 2.67 4.58
CA ALA A 72 6.04 3.83 5.42
C ALA A 72 5.96 5.12 4.60
N GLN A 73 6.92 5.34 3.69
CA GLN A 73 6.91 6.50 2.78
C GLN A 73 5.63 6.55 1.93
N LEU A 74 5.26 5.44 1.28
CA LEU A 74 4.06 5.36 0.46
C LEU A 74 2.78 5.52 1.28
N TYR A 75 2.76 5.01 2.51
CA TYR A 75 1.64 5.20 3.42
C TYR A 75 1.44 6.67 3.78
N ASP A 76 2.52 7.38 4.12
CA ASP A 76 2.45 8.81 4.44
C ASP A 76 2.02 9.64 3.22
N GLU A 77 2.57 9.36 2.04
CA GLU A 77 2.16 10.02 0.79
C GLU A 77 0.68 9.76 0.47
N MET A 78 0.22 8.51 0.58
CA MET A 78 -1.19 8.17 0.34
C MET A 78 -2.12 8.81 1.37
N LYS A 79 -1.72 8.91 2.64
CA LYS A 79 -2.48 9.64 3.66
C LYS A 79 -2.62 11.12 3.34
N GLN A 80 -1.58 11.73 2.79
CA GLN A 80 -1.64 13.13 2.35
C GLN A 80 -2.57 13.31 1.15
N PHE A 81 -2.57 12.36 0.21
CA PHE A 81 -3.48 12.41 -0.95
C PHE A 81 -4.92 12.06 -0.59
N PHE A 82 -5.17 11.21 0.41
CA PHE A 82 -6.50 10.71 0.75
C PHE A 82 -6.81 10.86 2.25
N PRO A 83 -6.82 12.09 2.80
CA PRO A 83 -6.98 12.32 4.25
C PRO A 83 -8.36 11.91 4.79
N GLU A 84 -9.36 11.75 3.90
CA GLU A 84 -10.74 11.40 4.26
C GLU A 84 -11.05 9.90 4.08
N ASN A 85 -10.18 9.16 3.37
CA ASN A 85 -10.36 7.74 3.08
C ASN A 85 -9.55 6.87 4.05
N ALA A 86 -9.85 5.56 4.04
CA ALA A 86 -9.14 4.61 4.89
C ALA A 86 -7.80 4.22 4.25
N VAL A 87 -6.75 4.98 4.56
CA VAL A 87 -5.36 4.61 4.21
C VAL A 87 -4.76 3.83 5.38
N GLU A 88 -4.50 2.55 5.14
CA GLU A 88 -4.13 1.56 6.14
C GLU A 88 -2.71 1.05 5.93
N TYR A 89 -2.04 0.68 7.02
CA TYR A 89 -0.65 0.23 7.03
C TYR A 89 -0.56 -1.22 7.52
N PHE A 90 -0.03 -2.11 6.68
CA PHE A 90 -0.01 -3.54 6.95
C PHE A 90 1.37 -4.16 6.75
N VAL A 91 2.15 -4.22 7.83
CA VAL A 91 3.48 -4.85 7.84
C VAL A 91 3.57 -5.91 8.92
N SER A 92 4.67 -6.67 8.94
CA SER A 92 4.99 -7.51 10.10
C SER A 92 5.03 -6.67 11.38
N TYR A 93 4.20 -7.08 12.35
CA TYR A 93 4.13 -6.53 13.70
C TYR A 93 5.28 -6.95 14.61
N TYR A 94 6.28 -7.69 14.11
CA TYR A 94 7.47 -8.00 14.88
C TYR A 94 8.51 -6.89 14.73
N ASP A 95 9.02 -6.38 15.85
CA ASP A 95 10.22 -5.54 15.89
C ASP A 95 11.47 -6.41 15.69
N TYR A 96 11.46 -7.59 16.30
CA TYR A 96 12.47 -8.63 16.11
C TYR A 96 11.79 -10.00 15.99
N PHE A 97 12.30 -10.83 15.08
CA PHE A 97 11.81 -12.19 14.88
C PHE A 97 12.96 -13.12 14.53
N GLN A 98 13.17 -14.13 15.39
CA GLN A 98 14.02 -15.27 15.15
C GLN A 98 13.13 -16.51 14.95
N PRO A 99 13.17 -17.13 13.75
CA PRO A 99 12.47 -18.38 13.54
C PRO A 99 13.10 -19.51 14.36
N GLU A 100 12.29 -20.51 14.67
CA GLU A 100 12.81 -21.77 15.19
C GLU A 100 13.55 -22.51 14.07
N VAL A 101 14.79 -22.94 14.36
CA VAL A 101 15.64 -23.62 13.38
C VAL A 101 16.42 -24.73 14.06
N TYR A 102 16.42 -25.91 13.46
CA TYR A 102 17.37 -26.97 13.77
C TYR A 102 18.47 -26.98 12.70
N ILE A 103 19.74 -26.99 13.13
CA ILE A 103 20.93 -27.02 12.27
C ILE A 103 21.59 -28.40 12.41
N PRO A 104 21.41 -29.31 11.44
CA PRO A 104 21.93 -30.67 11.55
C PRO A 104 23.46 -30.76 11.61
N GLY A 105 24.16 -29.85 10.92
CA GLY A 105 25.62 -29.92 10.78
C GLY A 105 26.40 -29.80 12.10
N ASN A 106 25.79 -29.27 13.14
CA ASN A 106 26.37 -29.17 14.48
C ASN A 106 25.36 -29.54 15.59
N ASP A 107 24.31 -30.28 15.23
CA ASP A 107 23.24 -30.72 16.14
C ASP A 107 22.69 -29.58 17.03
N ARG A 108 22.54 -28.39 16.44
CA ARG A 108 22.12 -27.20 17.19
C ARG A 108 20.65 -26.89 16.96
N PHE A 109 19.89 -26.85 18.04
CA PHE A 109 18.54 -26.29 18.06
C PHE A 109 18.57 -24.81 18.47
N ILE A 110 17.92 -23.96 17.67
CA ILE A 110 17.72 -22.53 17.93
C ILE A 110 16.21 -22.34 18.15
N PRO A 111 15.76 -22.04 19.38
CA PRO A 111 14.34 -21.82 19.64
C PRO A 111 13.86 -20.51 19.00
N LYS A 112 12.54 -20.44 18.79
CA LYS A 112 11.87 -19.19 18.41
C LYS A 112 12.06 -18.13 19.49
N ASP A 113 12.36 -16.91 19.06
CA ASP A 113 12.35 -15.72 19.91
C ASP A 113 11.77 -14.55 19.10
N SER A 114 10.97 -13.69 19.73
CA SER A 114 10.32 -12.58 19.02
C SER A 114 9.83 -11.48 19.96
N ALA A 115 9.89 -10.24 19.48
CA ALA A 115 9.29 -9.08 20.14
C ALA A 115 8.19 -8.48 19.26
N ILE A 116 6.98 -8.33 19.83
CA ILE A 116 5.81 -7.78 19.14
C ILE A 116 5.73 -6.27 19.38
N ASN A 117 5.38 -5.55 18.33
CA ASN A 117 5.05 -4.14 18.33
C ASN A 117 3.53 -3.95 18.37
N GLU A 118 2.99 -3.60 19.54
CA GLU A 118 1.54 -3.42 19.76
C GLU A 118 0.93 -2.33 18.86
N HIS A 119 1.71 -1.31 18.49
CA HIS A 119 1.23 -0.26 17.59
C HIS A 119 1.00 -0.81 16.17
N LEU A 120 1.96 -1.58 15.65
CA LEU A 120 1.82 -2.25 14.35
C LEU A 120 0.69 -3.29 14.36
N GLU A 121 0.51 -4.01 15.46
CA GLU A 121 -0.62 -4.93 15.63
C GLU A 121 -1.96 -4.19 15.52
N ARG A 122 -2.10 -3.05 16.20
CA ARG A 122 -3.31 -2.22 16.14
C ARG A 122 -3.59 -1.71 14.73
N LEU A 123 -2.56 -1.32 13.97
CA LEU A 123 -2.70 -0.93 12.56
C LEU A 123 -3.16 -2.09 11.67
N ARG A 124 -2.68 -3.31 11.91
CA ARG A 124 -3.15 -4.50 11.18
C ARG A 124 -4.62 -4.79 11.45
N LEU A 125 -5.05 -4.68 12.71
CA LEU A 125 -6.46 -4.84 13.09
C LEU A 125 -7.33 -3.74 12.43
N SER A 126 -6.87 -2.48 12.46
CA SER A 126 -7.50 -1.37 11.74
C SER A 126 -7.69 -1.69 10.25
N THR A 127 -6.65 -2.21 9.60
CA THR A 127 -6.69 -2.62 8.19
C THR A 127 -7.81 -3.62 7.93
N THR A 128 -7.87 -4.70 8.71
CA THR A 128 -8.89 -5.75 8.52
C THR A 128 -10.31 -5.23 8.75
N LYS A 129 -10.49 -4.34 9.73
CA LYS A 129 -11.77 -3.69 10.00
C LYS A 129 -12.19 -2.80 8.83
N SER A 130 -11.29 -1.96 8.33
CA SER A 130 -11.56 -1.05 7.20
C SER A 130 -11.96 -1.81 5.94
N LEU A 131 -11.33 -2.94 5.63
CA LEU A 131 -11.70 -3.78 4.48
C LEU A 131 -13.11 -4.38 4.57
N ILE A 132 -13.64 -4.58 5.78
CA ILE A 132 -14.99 -5.10 6.01
C ILE A 132 -16.02 -3.97 5.98
N GLU A 133 -15.68 -2.82 6.57
CA GLU A 133 -16.62 -1.71 6.79
C GLU A 133 -16.69 -0.70 5.65
N ARG A 134 -15.64 -0.60 4.81
CA ARG A 134 -15.47 0.47 3.82
C ARG A 134 -15.02 -0.07 2.46
N ARG A 135 -15.42 0.64 1.39
CA ARG A 135 -14.91 0.38 0.02
C ARG A 135 -13.78 1.31 -0.37
N ASP A 136 -13.66 2.46 0.27
CA ASP A 136 -12.64 3.47 0.02
C ASP A 136 -11.38 3.19 0.87
N THR A 137 -10.83 1.99 0.72
CA THR A 137 -9.66 1.53 1.49
C THR A 137 -8.44 1.33 0.59
N ILE A 138 -7.32 1.98 0.95
CA ILE A 138 -5.99 1.74 0.39
C ILE A 138 -5.16 1.05 1.46
N VAL A 139 -4.64 -0.14 1.17
CA VAL A 139 -3.74 -0.85 2.06
C VAL A 139 -2.32 -0.73 1.51
N VAL A 140 -1.40 -0.17 2.29
CA VAL A 140 0.02 -0.14 1.97
C VAL A 140 0.73 -1.19 2.82
N ALA A 141 1.31 -2.20 2.16
CA ALA A 141 1.77 -3.40 2.82
C ALA A 141 3.20 -3.81 2.43
N SER A 142 3.84 -4.56 3.34
CA SER A 142 5.02 -5.38 3.02
C SER A 142 4.61 -6.82 2.75
N VAL A 143 5.54 -7.61 2.20
CA VAL A 143 5.43 -9.08 2.21
C VAL A 143 5.43 -9.64 3.64
#